data_AF-A0A497TW89-F1
#
_entry.id   AF-A0A497TW89-F1
#
_cell.length_a   1.000
_cell.length_b   1.000
_cell.length_c   1.000
_cell.angle_alpha   90.00
_cell.angle_beta   90.00
_cell.angle_gamma   90.00
#
_symmetry.space_group_name_H-M   'P 1'
#
loop_
_entity.id
_entity.type
_entity.pdbx_description
1 polymer ?
#
loop_
_entity_poly.entity_id
_entity_poly.type
_entity_poly.pdbx_seq_one_letter_code
_entity_poly.pdbx_strand_id
1 'polypeptide(L)'
;MNPNRTNGNDIADLIREACFTDARASKLLKVGIRSIKRWKSGASLPPHTTIILLQVMAHGLGHLPGAGKKWKGWTFKNGLLTEPFASHAQQQHSPTSITGWWWASQMLQVHRAEENVKKRHISESENVVSIGAVKSPWRDATDELYAQLKDGQGRGE
;
A
#
# COMPACT_ATOMS: atom_id res chain seq x y z
N MET A 1 -21.76 -9.64 18.25
CA MET A 1 -21.21 -8.28 18.43
C MET A 1 -20.96 -7.71 17.04
N ASN A 2 -21.58 -6.58 16.68
CA ASN A 2 -21.40 -5.97 15.36
C ASN A 2 -20.05 -5.23 15.35
N PRO A 3 -19.06 -5.63 14.53
CA PRO A 3 -17.71 -5.05 14.55
C PRO A 3 -17.66 -3.56 14.14
N ASN A 4 -18.79 -3.00 13.68
CA ASN A 4 -18.90 -1.61 13.20
C ASN A 4 -19.45 -0.60 14.23
N ARG A 5 -19.70 -0.99 15.49
CA ARG A 5 -20.04 -0.02 16.56
C ARG A 5 -18.78 0.38 17.32
N THR A 6 -18.03 1.33 16.77
CA THR A 6 -16.94 2.02 17.47
C THR A 6 -17.57 3.02 18.45
N ASN A 7 -17.41 2.81 19.75
CA ASN A 7 -17.90 3.72 20.78
C ASN A 7 -16.93 4.92 20.94
N GLY A 8 -17.32 5.96 21.69
CA GLY A 8 -16.47 7.15 21.89
C GLY A 8 -15.13 6.85 22.58
N ASN A 9 -15.09 5.86 23.47
CA ASN A 9 -13.87 5.41 24.15
C ASN A 9 -12.91 4.73 23.16
N ASP A 10 -13.43 3.90 22.25
CA ASP A 10 -12.64 3.25 21.19
C ASP A 10 -11.95 4.28 20.29
N ILE A 11 -12.60 5.41 19.98
CA ILE A 11 -11.98 6.49 19.20
C ILE A 11 -10.88 7.20 19.99
N ALA A 12 -11.09 7.43 21.28
CA ALA A 12 -10.07 8.02 22.14
C ALA A 12 -8.84 7.11 22.29
N ASP A 13 -9.04 5.81 22.33
CA ASP A 13 -7.97 4.80 22.33
C ASP A 13 -7.24 4.77 20.98
N LEU A 14 -7.95 4.74 19.86
CA LEU A 14 -7.35 4.80 18.52
C LEU A 14 -6.47 6.05 18.31
N ILE A 15 -6.92 7.23 18.74
CA ILE A 15 -6.12 8.47 18.63
C ILE A 15 -4.85 8.39 19.50
N ARG A 16 -4.95 7.76 20.67
CA ARG A 16 -3.83 7.58 21.60
C ARG A 16 -2.82 6.57 21.06
N GLU A 17 -3.30 5.43 20.58
CA GLU A 17 -2.48 4.37 19.99
C GLU A 17 -1.79 4.80 18.70
N ALA A 18 -2.46 5.64 17.89
CA ALA A 18 -1.83 6.31 16.75
C ALA A 18 -0.82 7.40 17.17
N CYS A 19 -0.58 7.59 18.47
CA CYS A 19 0.36 8.56 19.05
C CYS A 19 0.14 10.01 18.57
N PHE A 20 -1.12 10.42 18.37
CA PHE A 20 -1.44 11.78 17.95
C PHE A 20 -1.82 12.67 19.12
N THR A 21 -1.20 13.85 19.17
CA THR A 21 -1.76 14.98 19.93
C THR A 21 -3.03 15.48 19.24
N ASP A 22 -3.94 16.12 19.98
CA ASP A 22 -5.16 16.69 19.39
C ASP A 22 -4.83 17.66 18.23
N ALA A 23 -3.74 18.42 18.35
CA ALA A 23 -3.26 19.32 17.30
C ALA A 23 -2.77 18.58 16.05
N ARG A 24 -2.06 17.45 16.22
CA ARG A 24 -1.59 16.63 15.10
C ARG A 24 -2.74 15.90 14.42
N ALA A 25 -3.67 15.34 15.19
CA ALA A 25 -4.88 14.71 14.66
C ALA A 25 -5.72 15.72 13.86
N SER A 26 -5.91 16.93 14.40
CA SER A 26 -6.60 18.03 13.72
C SER A 26 -5.96 18.38 12.37
N LYS A 27 -4.62 18.50 12.31
CA LYS A 27 -3.90 18.77 11.06
C LYS A 27 -4.01 17.62 10.06
N LEU A 28 -3.80 16.38 10.51
CA LEU A 28 -3.84 15.19 9.64
C LEU A 28 -5.23 14.99 9.03
N LEU A 29 -6.27 15.11 9.85
CA LEU A 29 -7.66 14.85 9.46
C LEU A 29 -8.34 16.09 8.85
N LYS A 30 -7.66 17.25 8.84
CA LYS A 30 -8.18 18.54 8.37
C LYS A 30 -9.52 18.92 9.04
N VAL A 31 -9.62 18.69 10.34
CA VAL A 31 -10.81 19.06 11.16
C VAL A 31 -10.41 19.95 12.32
N GLY A 32 -11.34 20.75 12.84
CA GLY A 32 -11.09 21.58 14.02
C GLY A 32 -10.79 20.74 15.27
N ILE A 33 -9.91 21.25 16.14
CA ILE A 33 -9.55 20.62 17.44
C ILE A 33 -10.81 20.31 18.28
N ARG A 34 -11.84 21.15 18.19
CA ARG A 34 -13.12 20.94 18.87
C ARG A 34 -13.80 19.63 18.44
N SER A 35 -13.75 19.28 17.15
CA SER A 35 -14.30 18.02 16.63
C SER A 35 -13.55 16.82 17.20
N ILE A 36 -12.21 16.89 17.24
CA ILE A 36 -11.37 15.86 17.86
C ILE A 36 -11.78 15.62 19.32
N LYS A 37 -11.94 16.69 20.10
CA LYS A 37 -12.36 16.60 21.51
C LYS A 37 -13.76 16.00 21.67
N ARG A 38 -14.71 16.37 20.80
CA ARG A 38 -16.07 15.80 20.82
C ARG A 38 -16.09 14.31 20.46
N TRP A 39 -15.22 13.88 19.56
CA TRP A 39 -15.08 12.46 19.22
C TRP A 39 -14.50 11.68 20.40
N LYS A 40 -13.44 12.18 21.03
CA LYS A 40 -12.82 11.57 22.21
C LYS A 40 -13.76 11.47 23.41
N SER A 41 -14.67 12.43 23.58
CA SER A 41 -15.65 12.41 24.66
C SER A 41 -16.92 11.62 24.32
N GLY A 42 -17.02 11.04 23.12
CA GLY A 42 -18.22 10.37 22.64
C GLY A 42 -19.42 11.29 22.36
N ALA A 43 -19.24 12.62 22.41
CA ALA A 43 -20.30 13.59 22.17
C ALA A 43 -20.72 13.70 20.69
N SER A 44 -19.95 13.08 19.79
CA SER A 44 -20.28 12.90 18.37
C SER A 44 -19.40 11.78 17.80
N LEU A 45 -19.85 11.13 16.72
CA LEU A 45 -19.04 10.13 16.02
C LEU A 45 -18.25 10.78 14.87
N PRO A 46 -17.00 10.36 14.63
CA PRO A 46 -16.26 10.72 13.43
C PRO A 46 -16.85 10.06 12.17
N PRO A 47 -16.61 10.65 10.97
CA PRO A 47 -16.92 9.98 9.70
C PRO A 47 -16.24 8.62 9.59
N HIS A 48 -16.87 7.68 8.90
CA HIS A 48 -16.34 6.32 8.76
C HIS A 48 -14.92 6.27 8.15
N THR A 49 -14.64 7.11 7.15
CA THR A 49 -13.30 7.22 6.54
C THR A 49 -12.24 7.67 7.55
N THR A 50 -12.59 8.55 8.48
CA THR A 50 -11.72 8.96 9.58
C THR A 50 -11.43 7.81 10.53
N ILE A 51 -12.42 6.97 10.85
CA ILE A 51 -12.24 5.78 11.68
C ILE A 51 -11.25 4.82 11.02
N ILE A 52 -11.45 4.50 9.74
CA ILE A 52 -10.54 3.62 8.99
C ILE A 52 -9.12 4.19 8.99
N LEU A 53 -8.96 5.49 8.71
CA LEU A 53 -7.63 6.11 8.72
C LEU A 53 -6.98 6.02 10.11
N LEU A 54 -7.73 6.27 11.19
CA LEU A 54 -7.22 6.14 12.55
C LEU A 54 -6.81 4.70 12.86
N GLN A 55 -7.59 3.71 12.44
CA GLN A 55 -7.25 2.29 12.59
C GLN A 55 -5.97 1.94 11.81
N VAL A 56 -5.82 2.44 10.58
CA VAL A 56 -4.60 2.27 9.77
C VAL A 56 -3.38 2.86 10.47
N MET A 57 -3.52 4.04 11.09
CA MET A 57 -2.43 4.68 11.80
C MET A 57 -2.10 3.97 13.13
N ALA A 58 -3.10 3.45 13.85
CA ALA A 58 -2.92 2.78 15.14
C ALA A 58 -2.42 1.34 15.00
N HIS A 59 -2.97 0.58 14.05
CA HIS A 59 -2.79 -0.86 13.94
C HIS A 59 -2.06 -1.30 12.65
N GLY A 60 -1.71 -0.36 11.78
CA GLY A 60 -1.09 -0.66 10.49
C GLY A 60 -2.08 -1.17 9.45
N LEU A 61 -1.61 -1.67 8.31
CA LEU A 61 -2.46 -1.98 7.14
C LEU A 61 -3.14 -3.35 7.19
N GLY A 62 -2.70 -4.26 8.06
CA GLY A 62 -3.09 -5.67 8.02
C GLY A 62 -4.55 -5.99 8.37
N HIS A 63 -5.29 -5.04 8.94
CA HIS A 63 -6.72 -5.22 9.26
C HIS A 63 -7.65 -4.70 8.16
N LEU A 64 -7.13 -4.04 7.13
CA LEU A 64 -7.95 -3.46 6.07
C LEU A 64 -8.59 -4.55 5.19
N PRO A 65 -9.88 -4.42 4.82
CA PRO A 65 -10.50 -5.27 3.84
C PRO A 65 -9.73 -5.23 2.50
N GLY A 66 -9.33 -6.39 1.97
CA GLY A 66 -8.52 -6.48 0.75
C GLY A 66 -7.00 -6.35 0.98
N ALA A 67 -6.57 -5.84 2.13
CA ALA A 67 -5.19 -5.98 2.59
C ALA A 67 -5.01 -7.40 3.12
N GLY A 68 -4.64 -8.33 2.22
CA GLY A 68 -4.37 -9.72 2.59
C GLY A 68 -3.20 -9.85 3.59
N LYS A 69 -2.90 -11.10 4.00
CA LYS A 69 -1.83 -11.44 4.96
C LYS A 69 -0.47 -10.77 4.67
N LYS A 70 -0.20 -10.41 3.41
CA LYS A 70 1.00 -9.70 2.95
C LYS A 70 1.21 -8.30 3.57
N TRP A 71 0.14 -7.65 4.04
CA TRP A 71 0.21 -6.33 4.68
C TRP A 71 0.28 -6.40 6.21
N LYS A 72 0.29 -7.61 6.78
CA LYS A 72 0.33 -7.78 8.24
C LYS A 72 1.65 -7.25 8.78
N GLY A 73 1.56 -6.26 9.68
CA GLY A 73 2.69 -5.62 10.35
C GLY A 73 3.26 -4.39 9.64
N TRP A 74 2.75 -4.07 8.44
CA TRP A 74 3.08 -2.81 7.79
C TRP A 74 2.46 -1.63 8.56
N THR A 75 3.26 -0.62 8.88
CA THR A 75 2.84 0.51 9.71
C THR A 75 3.31 1.84 9.12
N PHE A 76 2.67 2.95 9.50
CA PHE A 76 3.12 4.28 9.13
C PHE A 76 3.89 4.94 10.28
N LYS A 77 5.13 5.36 10.02
CA LYS A 77 5.97 6.09 10.99
C LYS A 77 6.59 7.30 10.32
N ASN A 78 6.43 8.48 10.92
CA ASN A 78 7.00 9.74 10.41
C ASN A 78 6.66 10.07 8.95
N GLY A 79 5.48 9.66 8.48
CA GLY A 79 5.05 9.88 7.08
C GLY A 79 5.62 8.87 6.08
N LEU A 80 6.32 7.86 6.57
CA LEU A 80 6.88 6.76 5.79
C LEU A 80 6.13 5.47 6.11
N LEU A 81 6.01 4.60 5.11
CA LEU A 81 5.45 3.27 5.27
C LEU A 81 6.59 2.29 5.60
N THR A 82 6.50 1.59 6.71
CA THR A 82 7.54 0.72 7.25
C THR A 82 7.14 -0.75 7.13
N GLU A 83 8.04 -1.57 6.61
CA GLU A 83 7.87 -3.02 6.50
C GLU A 83 8.10 -3.74 7.85
N PRO A 84 7.32 -4.79 8.19
CA PRO A 84 7.41 -5.49 9.48
C PRO A 84 8.62 -6.40 9.70
N PHE A 85 9.35 -6.82 8.66
CA PHE A 85 10.36 -7.90 8.78
C PHE A 85 11.58 -7.75 7.88
N ALA A 86 12.18 -6.56 7.82
CA ALA A 86 13.46 -6.46 7.13
C ALA A 86 14.58 -6.89 8.10
N SER A 87 15.04 -8.14 7.94
CA SER A 87 16.02 -8.80 8.83
C SER A 87 17.42 -8.18 8.83
N HIS A 88 17.67 -7.11 8.06
CA HIS A 88 18.94 -6.38 8.11
C HIS A 88 18.83 -4.84 8.12
N ALA A 89 17.67 -4.23 7.80
CA ALA A 89 17.40 -2.80 8.04
C ALA A 89 15.91 -2.52 7.82
N GLN A 90 15.19 -1.90 8.76
CA GLN A 90 13.78 -1.51 8.57
C GLN A 90 13.62 -0.70 7.27
N GLN A 91 13.04 -1.32 6.24
CA GLN A 91 12.84 -0.61 4.99
C GLN A 91 11.68 0.37 5.14
N GLN A 92 11.93 1.62 4.78
CA GLN A 92 10.97 2.71 4.84
C GLN A 92 10.71 3.20 3.43
N HIS A 93 9.43 3.39 3.13
CA HIS A 93 8.97 3.79 1.82
C HIS A 93 8.32 5.16 1.90
N SER A 94 8.84 6.08 1.10
CA SER A 94 8.30 7.43 0.96
C SER A 94 7.06 7.41 0.06
N PRO A 95 6.22 8.46 0.12
CA PRO A 95 5.11 8.61 -0.83
C PRO A 95 5.58 8.54 -2.30
N THR A 96 6.77 9.07 -2.58
CA THR A 96 7.40 9.02 -3.91
C THR A 96 7.72 7.59 -4.33
N SER A 97 8.32 6.77 -3.45
CA SER A 97 8.64 5.38 -3.79
C SER A 97 7.37 4.54 -4.00
N ILE A 98 6.34 4.76 -3.19
CA ILE A 98 5.04 4.09 -3.34
C ILE A 98 4.39 4.47 -4.69
N THR A 99 4.48 5.74 -5.08
CA THR A 99 3.99 6.20 -6.40
C THR A 99 4.77 5.53 -7.53
N GLY A 100 6.10 5.38 -7.36
CA GLY A 100 6.94 4.63 -8.28
C GLY A 100 6.48 3.18 -8.47
N TRP A 101 6.10 2.49 -7.38
CA TRP A 101 5.57 1.12 -7.46
C TRP A 101 4.28 1.03 -8.27
N TRP A 102 3.39 2.02 -8.12
CA TRP A 102 2.16 2.05 -8.89
C TRP A 102 2.47 2.17 -10.39
N TRP A 103 3.33 3.10 -10.79
CA TRP A 103 3.74 3.24 -12.20
C TRP A 103 4.44 2.00 -12.74
N ALA A 104 5.37 1.42 -11.98
CA ALA A 104 6.04 0.18 -12.37
C ALA A 104 5.02 -0.97 -12.56
N SER A 105 4.00 -1.05 -11.70
CA SER A 105 2.93 -2.05 -11.86
C SER A 105 2.09 -1.84 -13.12
N GLN A 106 1.82 -0.59 -13.51
CA GLN A 106 1.12 -0.27 -14.76
C GLN A 106 1.95 -0.72 -15.98
N MET A 107 3.26 -0.42 -15.98
CA MET A 107 4.16 -0.82 -17.07
C MET A 107 4.28 -2.34 -17.19
N LEU A 108 4.37 -3.05 -16.06
CA LEU A 108 4.35 -4.51 -16.05
C LEU A 108 3.05 -5.08 -16.63
N GLN A 109 1.90 -4.46 -16.37
CA GLN A 109 0.63 -4.89 -16.95
C GLN A 109 0.60 -4.68 -18.46
N VAL A 110 1.08 -3.54 -18.95
CA VAL A 110 1.20 -3.27 -20.40
C VAL A 110 2.09 -4.32 -21.06
N HIS A 111 3.28 -4.55 -20.55
CA HIS A 111 4.19 -5.56 -21.12
C HIS A 111 3.61 -6.98 -21.09
N ARG A 112 2.90 -7.37 -20.02
CA ARG A 112 2.20 -8.67 -19.97
C ARG A 112 1.09 -8.77 -21.01
N ALA A 113 0.37 -7.67 -21.27
CA ALA A 113 -0.66 -7.64 -22.31
C ALA A 113 -0.03 -7.83 -23.69
N GLU A 114 1.09 -7.16 -23.97
CA GLU A 114 1.84 -7.32 -25.22
C GLU A 114 2.38 -8.75 -25.40
N GLU A 115 2.94 -9.34 -24.35
CA GLU A 115 3.39 -10.73 -24.37
C GLU A 115 2.25 -11.69 -24.67
N ASN A 116 1.07 -11.47 -24.07
CA ASN A 116 -0.10 -12.31 -24.32
C ASN A 116 -0.62 -12.18 -25.74
N VAL A 117 -0.60 -10.98 -26.33
CA VAL A 117 -0.97 -10.76 -27.75
C VAL A 117 0.01 -11.48 -28.67
N LYS A 118 1.32 -11.36 -28.42
CA LYS A 118 2.36 -12.05 -29.21
C LYS A 118 2.26 -13.57 -29.08
N LYS A 119 2.05 -14.11 -27.87
CA LYS A 119 1.84 -15.54 -27.66
C LYS A 119 0.61 -16.05 -28.40
N ARG A 120 -0.49 -15.27 -28.45
CA ARG A 120 -1.67 -15.61 -29.26
C ARG A 120 -1.35 -15.65 -30.75
N HIS A 121 -0.67 -14.63 -31.27
CA HIS A 121 -0.25 -14.60 -32.68
C HIS A 121 0.70 -15.75 -33.02
N ILE A 122 1.63 -16.10 -32.13
CA ILE A 122 2.52 -17.25 -32.29
C ILE A 122 1.72 -18.55 -32.26
N SER A 123 0.77 -18.73 -31.34
CA SER A 123 -0.09 -19.94 -31.33
C SER A 123 -1.02 -20.05 -32.55
N GLU A 124 -1.44 -18.92 -33.12
CA GLU A 124 -2.23 -18.86 -34.36
C GLU A 124 -1.36 -19.13 -35.60
N SER A 125 -0.07 -18.77 -35.56
CA SER A 125 0.89 -19.00 -36.65
C SER A 125 1.70 -20.30 -36.51
N GLU A 126 1.76 -20.93 -35.34
CA GLU A 126 2.27 -22.30 -35.13
C GLU A 126 1.33 -23.36 -35.71
N ASN A 127 0.08 -23.00 -36.00
CA ASN A 127 -0.80 -23.78 -36.89
C ASN A 127 -0.39 -23.66 -38.38
N VAL A 128 0.61 -22.84 -38.73
CA VAL A 128 1.06 -22.64 -40.11
C VAL A 128 2.56 -22.90 -40.30
N VAL A 129 3.49 -22.52 -39.40
CA VAL A 129 4.92 -22.91 -39.49
C VAL A 129 5.60 -22.86 -38.11
N SER A 130 6.37 -23.90 -37.77
CA SER A 130 7.27 -23.94 -36.59
C SER A 130 8.50 -23.06 -36.84
N ILE A 131 8.61 -21.94 -36.12
CA ILE A 131 9.77 -21.03 -36.19
C ILE A 131 10.45 -21.00 -34.82
N GLY A 132 11.74 -21.31 -34.83
CA GLY A 132 12.60 -21.50 -33.66
C GLY A 132 12.66 -20.31 -32.69
N ALA A 133 13.04 -20.65 -31.45
CA ALA A 133 13.04 -19.79 -30.27
C ALA A 133 13.71 -18.43 -30.47
N VAL A 134 12.90 -17.40 -30.75
CA VAL A 134 13.33 -16.01 -30.71
C VAL A 134 13.42 -15.59 -29.23
N LYS A 135 14.65 -15.33 -28.74
CA LYS A 135 14.84 -14.68 -27.44
C LYS A 135 14.12 -13.33 -27.46
N SER A 136 13.09 -13.19 -26.63
CA SER A 136 12.27 -11.98 -26.53
C SER A 136 13.10 -10.86 -25.87
N PRO A 137 13.35 -9.72 -26.55
CA PRO A 137 14.03 -8.56 -25.97
C PRO A 137 13.31 -7.98 -24.73
N TRP A 138 12.05 -8.37 -24.56
CA TRP A 138 11.16 -7.91 -23.50
C TRP A 138 11.36 -8.67 -22.19
N ARG A 139 11.98 -9.86 -22.23
CA ARG A 139 12.40 -10.57 -21.01
C ARG A 139 13.48 -9.79 -20.27
N ASP A 140 14.44 -9.24 -21.00
CA ASP A 140 15.52 -8.46 -20.41
C ASP A 140 14.98 -7.16 -19.78
N ALA A 141 14.03 -6.48 -20.45
CA ALA A 141 13.36 -5.28 -19.91
C ALA A 141 12.48 -5.58 -18.68
N THR A 142 11.81 -6.74 -18.65
CA THR A 142 11.02 -7.14 -17.48
C THR A 142 11.90 -7.59 -16.32
N ASP A 143 13.00 -8.30 -16.59
CA ASP A 143 14.00 -8.68 -15.60
C ASP A 143 14.71 -7.46 -15.01
N GLU A 144 14.98 -6.43 -15.82
CA GLU A 144 15.53 -5.15 -15.37
C GLU A 144 14.53 -4.36 -14.51
N LEU A 145 13.24 -4.35 -14.86
CA LEU A 145 12.19 -3.76 -14.03
C LEU A 145 12.02 -4.52 -12.69
N TYR A 146 12.13 -5.85 -12.71
CA TYR A 146 12.14 -6.66 -11.49
C TYR A 146 13.38 -6.42 -10.64
N ALA A 147 14.54 -6.22 -11.26
CA ALA A 147 15.78 -5.84 -10.59
C ALA A 147 15.66 -4.44 -9.97
N GLN A 148 15.09 -3.46 -10.69
CA GLN A 148 14.84 -2.11 -10.17
C GLN A 148 13.78 -2.10 -9.04
N LEU A 149 12.77 -2.97 -9.10
CA LEU A 149 11.83 -3.15 -7.99
C LEU A 149 12.49 -3.78 -6.76
N LYS A 150 13.48 -4.67 -6.94
CA LYS A 150 14.30 -5.24 -5.86
C LYS A 150 15.39 -4.28 -5.36
N ASP A 151 15.95 -3.43 -6.21
CA ASP A 151 16.98 -2.46 -5.84
C ASP A 151 16.37 -1.18 -5.23
N GLY A 152 15.15 -0.82 -5.65
CA GLY A 152 14.30 0.13 -4.91
C GLY A 152 13.84 -0.42 -3.55
N GLN A 153 14.00 -1.74 -3.32
CA GLN A 153 13.93 -2.37 -2.01
C GLN A 153 15.28 -2.30 -1.22
N GLY A 154 16.36 -1.80 -1.82
CA GLY A 154 17.72 -1.86 -1.25
C GLY A 154 18.51 -0.55 -1.20
N ARG A 155 18.07 0.54 -1.83
CA ARG A 155 18.81 1.83 -1.83
C ARG A 155 18.16 2.88 -0.93
N GLY A 156 18.54 2.80 0.35
CA GLY A 156 18.49 3.91 1.29
C GLY A 156 19.89 4.16 1.84
N GLU A 157 20.77 4.68 0.98
CA GLU A 157 21.93 5.52 1.35
C GLU A 157 22.07 6.64 0.31
#